data_AF-F8Q3M0-F1
#
_entry.id   AF-F8Q3M0-F1
#
_cell.length_a   1.000
_cell.length_b   1.000
_cell.length_c   1.000
_cell.angle_alpha   90.00
_cell.angle_beta   90.00
_cell.angle_gamma   90.00
#
_symmetry.space_group_name_H-M   'P 1'
#
loop_
_entity.id
_entity.type
_entity.pdbx_description
1 polymer ?
#
loop_
_entity_poly.entity_id
_entity_poly.type
_entity_poly.pdbx_seq_one_letter_code
_entity_poly.pdbx_strand_id
1 'polypeptide(L)'
;MAEVARAVNLGRICHVSATILTLYDHMITLDQEVRLIFQKRWSLLKVLFIWTRYLGDLVLICLTYVEFQSWASTIIIWTMQIIMQFRIYAMYQWSKKIICFVAACFIIEVAFMFAVKMVSARSGAYPDLSPIDGVHPCIYKALPDFLYSSWVAMMSYESILFSFAVWMGIKHVKEMRALRYLRGGSIFEVLIRDSSFYFMLTLSTCAGMWLALPADMFEVPEGFSIAVTTIMGCRLVLNLREEYYRPLRSTSWIDAQEGELLAVEDLHFP
;
A
#
# COMPACT_ATOMS: atom_id res chain seq x y z
N MET A 1 -20.98 -27.78 10.16
CA MET A 1 -21.86 -26.61 10.38
C MET A 1 -21.23 -25.63 11.37
N ALA A 2 -20.94 -26.03 12.62
CA ALA A 2 -20.35 -25.12 13.62
C ALA A 2 -18.97 -24.54 13.23
N GLU A 3 -18.10 -25.33 12.61
CA GLU A 3 -16.78 -24.85 12.16
C GLU A 3 -16.88 -23.83 11.02
N VAL A 4 -17.76 -24.08 10.04
CA VAL A 4 -18.04 -23.14 8.93
C VAL A 4 -18.61 -21.84 9.47
N ALA A 5 -19.62 -21.90 10.36
CA ALA A 5 -20.20 -20.72 11.00
C ALA A 5 -19.17 -19.90 11.79
N ARG A 6 -18.23 -20.57 12.47
CA ARG A 6 -17.12 -19.90 13.17
C ARG A 6 -16.17 -19.19 12.19
N ALA A 7 -15.84 -19.82 11.07
CA ALA A 7 -15.02 -19.22 10.01
C ALA A 7 -15.68 -17.97 9.42
N VAL A 8 -16.99 -18.04 9.13
CA VAL A 8 -17.80 -16.92 8.63
C VAL A 8 -17.76 -15.74 9.61
N ASN A 9 -18.02 -16.02 10.89
CA ASN A 9 -18.06 -14.97 11.90
C ASN A 9 -16.67 -14.33 12.12
N LEU A 10 -15.62 -15.15 12.10
CA LEU A 10 -14.25 -14.67 12.19
C LEU A 10 -13.90 -13.75 11.02
N GLY A 11 -14.20 -14.14 9.78
CA GLY A 11 -13.97 -13.31 8.59
C GLY A 11 -14.68 -11.95 8.68
N ARG A 12 -15.93 -11.93 9.14
CA ARG A 12 -16.68 -10.69 9.35
C ARG A 12 -16.07 -9.78 10.41
N ILE A 13 -15.70 -10.35 11.56
CA ILE A 13 -15.06 -9.57 12.64
C ILE A 13 -13.73 -8.99 12.15
N CYS A 14 -12.93 -9.79 11.44
CA CYS A 14 -11.67 -9.34 10.84
C CYS A 14 -11.88 -8.22 9.83
N HIS A 15 -12.90 -8.33 8.97
CA HIS A 15 -13.21 -7.32 7.96
C HIS A 15 -13.72 -6.01 8.57
N VAL A 16 -14.64 -6.09 9.55
CA VAL A 16 -15.08 -4.91 10.31
C VAL A 16 -13.90 -4.25 11.03
N SER A 17 -13.01 -5.04 11.62
CA SER A 17 -11.80 -4.53 12.28
C SER A 17 -10.87 -3.82 11.29
N ALA A 18 -10.67 -4.40 10.11
CA ALA A 18 -9.89 -3.80 9.03
C ALA A 18 -10.50 -2.47 8.56
N THR A 19 -11.82 -2.41 8.42
CA THR A 19 -12.56 -1.20 8.04
C THR A 19 -12.45 -0.11 9.11
N ILE A 20 -12.59 -0.45 10.38
CA ILE A 20 -12.41 0.51 11.48
C ILE A 20 -10.97 1.04 11.48
N LEU A 21 -9.99 0.16 11.25
CA LEU A 21 -8.59 0.54 11.22
C LEU A 21 -8.28 1.51 10.07
N THR A 22 -8.81 1.28 8.86
CA THR A 22 -8.61 2.19 7.74
C THR A 22 -9.31 3.53 7.94
N LEU A 23 -10.54 3.52 8.46
CA LEU A 23 -11.26 4.75 8.78
C LEU A 23 -10.55 5.56 9.88
N TYR A 24 -10.02 4.88 10.88
CA TYR A 24 -9.21 5.53 11.92
C TYR A 24 -7.95 6.16 11.33
N ASP A 25 -7.22 5.42 10.47
CA ASP A 25 -6.07 5.97 9.76
C ASP A 25 -6.45 7.16 8.86
N HIS A 26 -7.60 7.08 8.19
CA HIS A 26 -8.18 8.18 7.41
C HIS A 26 -8.29 9.44 8.26
N MET A 27 -8.98 9.35 9.39
CA MET A 27 -9.20 10.50 10.26
C MET A 27 -7.91 11.16 10.75
N ILE A 28 -6.88 10.39 11.11
CA ILE A 28 -5.62 10.95 11.64
C ILE A 28 -4.71 11.55 10.56
N THR A 29 -4.81 11.12 9.30
CA THR A 29 -3.99 11.66 8.21
C THR A 29 -4.69 12.78 7.43
N LEU A 30 -5.99 13.01 7.63
CA LEU A 30 -6.79 14.00 6.89
C LEU A 30 -6.11 15.39 6.82
N ASP A 31 -5.57 15.90 7.93
CA ASP A 31 -4.88 17.20 7.95
C ASP A 31 -3.68 17.23 6.97
N GLN A 32 -2.87 16.17 7.00
CA GLN A 32 -1.73 16.01 6.11
C GLN A 32 -2.17 15.86 4.65
N GLU A 33 -3.26 15.14 4.39
CA GLU A 33 -3.82 14.95 3.05
C GLU A 33 -4.30 16.27 2.44
N VAL A 34 -5.05 17.06 3.21
CA VAL A 34 -5.52 18.38 2.78
C VAL A 34 -4.33 19.26 2.40
N ARG A 35 -3.30 19.31 3.25
CA ARG A 35 -2.12 20.16 3.06
C ARG A 35 -1.19 19.70 1.94
N LEU A 36 -0.91 18.40 1.85
CA LEU A 36 0.12 17.85 0.94
C LEU A 36 -0.45 17.38 -0.39
N ILE A 37 -1.73 17.01 -0.46
CA ILE A 37 -2.37 16.47 -1.66
C ILE A 37 -3.34 17.50 -2.25
N PHE A 38 -4.33 17.93 -1.48
CA PHE A 38 -5.44 18.72 -2.03
C PHE A 38 -5.04 20.15 -2.37
N GLN A 39 -4.29 20.83 -1.50
CA GLN A 39 -3.78 22.19 -1.74
C GLN A 39 -2.66 22.28 -2.78
N LYS A 40 -2.12 21.14 -3.25
CA LYS A 40 -1.00 21.11 -4.20
C LYS A 40 -1.47 20.79 -5.62
N ARG A 41 -0.64 21.18 -6.60
CA ARG A 41 -0.90 20.96 -8.05
C ARG A 41 -1.13 19.48 -8.36
N TRP A 42 -1.88 19.23 -9.44
CA TRP A 42 -2.14 17.88 -9.94
C TRP A 42 -0.84 17.20 -10.38
N SER A 43 -0.66 15.95 -9.96
CA SER A 43 0.46 15.09 -10.38
C SER A 43 0.02 13.64 -10.39
N LEU A 44 0.76 12.76 -11.10
CA LEU A 44 0.44 11.33 -11.19
C LEU A 44 0.32 10.68 -9.80
N LEU A 45 1.19 11.05 -8.85
CA LEU A 45 1.12 10.56 -7.47
C LEU A 45 -0.16 11.00 -6.74
N LYS A 46 -0.75 12.16 -7.08
CA LYS A 46 -2.04 12.59 -6.52
C LYS A 46 -3.18 11.70 -7.01
N VAL A 47 -3.19 11.38 -8.30
CA VAL A 47 -4.23 10.52 -8.90
C VAL A 47 -4.13 9.10 -8.33
N LEU A 48 -2.92 8.53 -8.28
CA LEU A 48 -2.69 7.21 -7.70
C LEU A 48 -3.03 7.17 -6.20
N PHE A 49 -2.76 8.24 -5.45
CA PHE A 49 -3.17 8.37 -4.05
C PHE A 49 -4.69 8.38 -3.89
N ILE A 50 -5.40 9.23 -4.64
CA ILE A 50 -6.86 9.31 -4.55
C ILE A 50 -7.50 7.98 -4.96
N TRP A 51 -7.00 7.37 -6.04
CA TRP A 51 -7.44 6.06 -6.48
C TRP A 51 -7.30 5.01 -5.37
N THR A 52 -6.11 4.89 -4.79
CA THR A 52 -5.85 3.85 -3.79
C THR A 52 -6.55 4.09 -2.47
N ARG A 53 -6.57 5.33 -1.96
CA ARG A 53 -7.25 5.69 -0.70
C ARG A 53 -8.76 5.45 -0.80
N TYR A 54 -9.41 6.15 -1.73
CA TYR A 54 -10.87 6.21 -1.77
C TYR A 54 -11.47 4.93 -2.33
N LEU A 55 -10.80 4.24 -3.27
CA LEU A 55 -11.25 2.93 -3.71
C LEU A 55 -11.05 1.88 -2.61
N GLY A 56 -9.93 1.93 -1.88
CA GLY A 56 -9.69 1.02 -0.74
C GLY A 56 -10.72 1.17 0.36
N ASP A 57 -10.99 2.41 0.77
CA ASP A 57 -12.02 2.72 1.77
C ASP A 57 -13.42 2.31 1.27
N LEU A 58 -13.75 2.58 0.00
CA LEU A 58 -15.03 2.17 -0.59
C LEU A 58 -15.18 0.65 -0.60
N VAL A 59 -14.14 -0.10 -0.97
CA VAL A 59 -14.16 -1.57 -1.02
C VAL A 59 -14.34 -2.18 0.37
N LEU A 60 -13.76 -1.56 1.40
CA LEU A 60 -13.93 -2.00 2.78
C LEU A 60 -15.33 -1.64 3.34
N ILE A 61 -15.91 -0.51 2.94
CA ILE A 61 -17.25 -0.10 3.40
C ILE A 61 -18.37 -0.84 2.68
N CYS A 62 -18.25 -1.06 1.36
CA CYS A 62 -19.27 -1.69 0.54
C CYS A 62 -19.18 -3.23 0.60
N LEU A 63 -19.71 -3.79 1.70
CA LEU A 63 -19.76 -5.22 2.04
C LEU A 63 -20.58 -6.14 1.10
N THR A 64 -21.10 -5.64 -0.01
CA THR A 64 -22.29 -6.27 -0.64
C THR A 64 -22.02 -7.18 -1.85
N TYR A 65 -20.81 -7.26 -2.38
CA TYR A 65 -20.53 -8.11 -3.56
C TYR A 65 -19.11 -8.70 -3.55
N VAL A 66 -18.99 -10.00 -3.24
CA VAL A 66 -17.71 -10.72 -3.07
C VAL A 66 -16.85 -10.69 -4.33
N GLU A 67 -17.46 -10.89 -5.51
CA GLU A 67 -16.71 -10.87 -6.77
C GLU A 67 -16.15 -9.48 -7.08
N PHE A 68 -16.95 -8.43 -6.86
CA PHE A 68 -16.50 -7.05 -7.02
C PHE A 68 -15.39 -6.73 -6.03
N GLN A 69 -15.54 -7.14 -4.78
CA GLN A 69 -14.54 -6.97 -3.73
C GLN A 69 -13.22 -7.65 -4.09
N SER A 70 -13.25 -8.89 -4.60
CA SER A 70 -12.04 -9.63 -4.95
C SER A 70 -11.28 -9.02 -6.13
N TRP A 71 -11.98 -8.51 -7.15
CA TRP A 71 -11.32 -7.81 -8.25
C TRP A 71 -10.81 -6.42 -7.83
N ALA A 72 -11.61 -5.68 -7.07
CA ALA A 72 -11.25 -4.36 -6.61
C ALA A 72 -10.04 -4.40 -5.65
N SER A 73 -9.98 -5.37 -4.74
CA SER A 73 -8.84 -5.61 -3.85
C SER A 73 -7.55 -5.85 -4.64
N THR A 74 -7.63 -6.67 -5.69
CA THR A 74 -6.49 -6.98 -6.56
C THR A 74 -6.00 -5.75 -7.30
N ILE A 75 -6.91 -4.92 -7.82
CA ILE A 75 -6.56 -3.68 -8.50
C ILE A 75 -5.85 -2.71 -7.55
N ILE A 76 -6.28 -2.62 -6.29
CA ILE A 76 -5.62 -1.78 -5.28
C ILE A 76 -4.19 -2.27 -5.01
N ILE A 77 -4.00 -3.58 -4.85
CA ILE A 77 -2.67 -4.19 -4.63
C ILE A 77 -1.75 -3.96 -5.82
N TRP A 78 -2.21 -4.21 -7.05
CA TRP A 78 -1.46 -3.91 -8.27
C TRP A 78 -1.09 -2.43 -8.36
N THR A 79 -1.99 -1.54 -7.94
CA THR A 79 -1.68 -0.10 -7.91
C THR A 79 -0.55 0.21 -6.92
N MET A 80 -0.52 -0.43 -5.74
CA MET A 80 0.59 -0.27 -4.79
C MET A 80 1.90 -0.84 -5.31
N GLN A 81 1.86 -2.01 -5.94
CA GLN A 81 3.02 -2.58 -6.60
C GLN A 81 3.56 -1.61 -7.65
N ILE A 82 2.72 -1.00 -8.48
CA ILE A 82 3.13 0.03 -9.45
C ILE A 82 3.76 1.24 -8.75
N ILE A 83 3.19 1.72 -7.64
CA ILE A 83 3.78 2.83 -6.85
C ILE A 83 5.18 2.45 -6.35
N MET A 84 5.38 1.22 -5.87
CA MET A 84 6.69 0.71 -5.45
C MET A 84 7.67 0.59 -6.62
N GLN A 85 7.21 0.16 -7.80
CA GLN A 85 8.04 0.13 -9.01
C GLN A 85 8.54 1.51 -9.42
N PHE A 86 7.66 2.52 -9.41
CA PHE A 86 8.06 3.90 -9.67
C PHE A 86 9.09 4.41 -8.67
N ARG A 87 8.99 4.01 -7.40
CA ARG A 87 9.98 4.35 -6.37
C ARG A 87 11.34 3.72 -6.66
N ILE A 88 11.37 2.43 -6.96
CA ILE A 88 12.62 1.75 -7.33
C ILE A 88 13.23 2.40 -8.57
N TYR A 89 12.42 2.73 -9.58
CA TYR A 89 12.89 3.42 -10.77
C TYR A 89 13.53 4.78 -10.44
N ALA A 90 12.92 5.55 -9.54
CA ALA A 90 13.49 6.80 -9.05
C ALA A 90 14.79 6.59 -8.25
N MET A 91 14.85 5.57 -7.39
CA MET A 91 16.04 5.25 -6.58
C MET A 91 17.24 4.88 -7.45
N TYR A 92 17.00 4.17 -8.55
CA TYR A 92 18.01 3.75 -9.51
C TYR A 92 18.30 4.79 -10.59
N GLN A 93 18.05 6.07 -10.30
CA GLN A 93 18.37 7.19 -11.19
C GLN A 93 17.78 7.00 -12.60
N TRP A 94 16.54 6.52 -12.68
CA TRP A 94 15.82 6.37 -13.95
C TRP A 94 16.46 5.34 -14.90
N SER A 95 17.10 4.31 -14.35
CA SER A 95 17.68 3.22 -15.14
C SER A 95 16.61 2.37 -15.83
N LYS A 96 16.51 2.49 -17.16
CA LYS A 96 15.56 1.76 -18.00
C LYS A 96 15.68 0.24 -17.89
N LYS A 97 16.89 -0.27 -17.61
CA LYS A 97 17.14 -1.72 -17.50
C LYS A 97 16.39 -2.33 -16.33
N ILE A 98 16.37 -1.63 -15.19
CA ILE A 98 15.79 -2.15 -13.95
C ILE A 98 14.27 -2.08 -14.01
N ILE A 99 13.72 -0.95 -14.47
CA ILE A 99 12.26 -0.87 -14.64
C ILE A 99 11.76 -1.85 -15.70
N CYS A 100 12.51 -2.10 -16.78
CA CYS A 100 12.14 -3.12 -17.76
C CYS A 100 12.08 -4.52 -17.12
N PHE A 101 13.09 -4.89 -16.33
CA PHE A 101 13.10 -6.15 -15.59
C PHE A 101 11.93 -6.27 -14.61
N VAL A 102 11.75 -5.25 -13.76
CA VAL A 102 10.71 -5.24 -12.72
C VAL A 102 9.30 -5.22 -13.33
N ALA A 103 9.11 -4.50 -14.43
CA ALA A 103 7.84 -4.48 -15.17
C ALA A 103 7.56 -5.81 -15.88
N ALA A 104 8.58 -6.48 -16.42
CA ALA A 104 8.42 -7.81 -17.00
C ALA A 104 7.97 -8.83 -15.93
N CYS A 105 8.60 -8.81 -14.75
CA CYS A 105 8.16 -9.64 -13.62
C CYS A 105 6.73 -9.31 -13.18
N PHE A 106 6.35 -8.04 -13.19
CA PHE A 106 4.98 -7.61 -12.87
C PHE A 106 3.96 -8.14 -13.89
N ILE A 107 4.25 -8.05 -15.19
CA ILE A 107 3.35 -8.56 -16.24
C ILE A 107 3.15 -10.08 -16.09
N ILE A 108 4.21 -10.82 -15.73
CA ILE A 108 4.13 -12.26 -15.47
C ILE A 108 3.23 -12.54 -14.26
N GLU A 109 3.38 -11.78 -13.17
CA GLU A 109 2.54 -11.90 -11.98
C GLU A 109 1.06 -11.60 -12.28
N VAL A 110 0.79 -10.49 -12.99
CA VAL A 110 -0.57 -10.08 -13.37
C VAL A 110 -1.21 -11.13 -14.26
N ALA A 111 -0.49 -11.63 -15.27
CA ALA A 111 -0.99 -12.68 -16.16
C ALA A 111 -1.31 -13.97 -15.41
N PHE A 112 -0.45 -14.36 -14.46
CA PHE A 112 -0.65 -15.52 -13.61
C PHE A 112 -1.88 -15.37 -12.71
N MET A 113 -1.99 -14.25 -11.97
CA MET A 113 -3.14 -13.98 -11.10
C MET A 113 -4.44 -13.90 -11.88
N PHE A 114 -4.43 -13.24 -13.04
CA PHE A 114 -5.59 -13.15 -13.91
C PHE A 114 -6.04 -14.54 -14.38
N ALA A 115 -5.11 -15.39 -14.83
CA ALA A 115 -5.41 -16.76 -15.23
C ALA A 115 -6.04 -17.58 -14.09
N VAL A 116 -5.45 -17.52 -12.89
CA VAL A 116 -5.96 -18.21 -11.69
C VAL A 116 -7.39 -17.76 -11.36
N LYS A 117 -7.65 -16.45 -11.31
CA LYS A 117 -8.99 -15.93 -11.02
C LYS A 117 -10.01 -16.27 -12.10
N MET A 118 -9.61 -16.23 -13.37
CA MET A 118 -10.48 -16.60 -14.49
C MET A 118 -10.85 -18.09 -14.48
N VAL A 119 -9.90 -18.97 -14.15
CA VAL A 119 -10.19 -20.41 -13.96
C VAL A 119 -11.15 -20.61 -12.80
N SER A 120 -10.95 -19.91 -11.68
CA SER A 120 -11.86 -19.95 -10.52
C SER A 120 -13.28 -19.49 -10.86
N ALA A 121 -13.42 -18.43 -11.65
CA ALA A 121 -14.73 -17.94 -12.11
C ALA A 121 -15.44 -18.96 -13.01
N ARG A 122 -14.69 -19.72 -13.84
CA ARG A 122 -15.24 -20.75 -14.72
C ARG A 122 -15.56 -22.06 -14.02
N SER A 123 -14.87 -22.39 -12.92
CA SER A 123 -15.12 -23.62 -12.16
C SER A 123 -16.41 -23.60 -11.33
N GLY A 124 -17.20 -22.52 -11.38
CA GLY A 124 -18.49 -22.44 -10.70
C GLY A 124 -18.37 -22.40 -9.18
N ALA A 125 -17.27 -21.82 -8.67
CA ALA A 125 -17.22 -21.38 -7.27
C ALA A 125 -18.23 -20.22 -7.14
N TYR A 126 -19.50 -20.54 -6.93
CA TYR A 126 -20.52 -19.55 -6.62
C TYR A 126 -20.58 -19.36 -5.10
N PRO A 127 -20.80 -18.13 -4.60
CA PRO A 127 -21.07 -17.92 -3.19
C PRO A 127 -22.35 -18.70 -2.83
N ASP A 128 -22.29 -19.51 -1.79
CA ASP A 128 -23.49 -20.19 -1.28
C ASP A 128 -24.28 -19.21 -0.42
N LEU A 129 -25.31 -18.59 -1.01
CA LEU A 129 -26.22 -17.69 -0.29
C LEU A 129 -27.18 -18.44 0.66
N SER A 130 -27.08 -19.77 0.80
CA SER A 130 -27.94 -20.50 1.71
C SER A 130 -27.76 -19.98 3.15
N PRO A 131 -28.83 -19.54 3.81
CA PRO A 131 -28.74 -18.96 5.13
C PRO A 131 -28.25 -20.02 6.11
N ILE A 132 -27.08 -19.79 6.71
CA ILE A 132 -26.62 -20.54 7.87
C ILE A 132 -27.10 -19.73 9.08
N ASP A 133 -28.03 -20.29 9.86
CA ASP A 133 -28.60 -19.65 11.06
C ASP A 133 -29.23 -18.26 10.82
N GLY A 134 -30.02 -18.10 9.76
CA GLY A 134 -30.72 -16.83 9.44
C GLY A 134 -29.82 -15.72 8.90
N VAL A 135 -28.56 -16.04 8.63
CA VAL A 135 -27.54 -15.13 8.13
C VAL A 135 -27.08 -15.63 6.76
N HIS A 136 -27.22 -14.80 5.72
CA HIS A 136 -26.67 -15.12 4.39
C HIS A 136 -25.14 -15.03 4.43
N PRO A 137 -24.40 -16.14 4.32
CA PRO A 137 -22.96 -16.12 4.17
C PRO A 137 -22.67 -15.76 2.71
N CYS A 138 -21.96 -14.67 2.47
CA CYS A 138 -21.39 -14.39 1.15
C CYS A 138 -20.05 -15.12 1.03
N ILE A 139 -20.06 -16.47 1.08
CA ILE A 139 -18.83 -17.28 1.11
C ILE A 139 -18.92 -18.40 0.08
N TYR A 140 -17.80 -18.70 -0.57
CA TYR A 140 -17.68 -19.80 -1.52
C TYR A 140 -17.65 -21.16 -0.80
N LYS A 141 -18.44 -22.13 -1.28
CA LYS A 141 -18.63 -23.46 -0.65
C LYS A 141 -17.39 -24.37 -0.71
N ALA A 142 -16.51 -24.15 -1.69
CA ALA A 142 -15.24 -24.84 -1.86
C ALA A 142 -14.31 -23.95 -2.69
N LEU A 143 -13.33 -23.30 -2.04
CA LEU A 143 -12.24 -22.66 -2.77
C LEU A 143 -11.30 -23.76 -3.28
N PRO A 144 -10.97 -23.79 -4.57
CA PRO A 144 -9.91 -24.65 -5.05
C PRO A 144 -8.57 -24.27 -4.42
N ASP A 145 -7.77 -25.27 -4.02
CA ASP A 145 -6.43 -25.07 -3.43
C ASP A 145 -5.51 -24.19 -4.30
N PHE A 146 -5.74 -24.15 -5.61
CA PHE A 146 -4.94 -23.33 -6.52
C PHE A 146 -5.13 -21.82 -6.31
N LEU A 147 -6.20 -21.33 -5.66
CA LEU A 147 -6.36 -19.90 -5.37
C LEU A 147 -5.26 -19.36 -4.47
N TYR A 148 -4.74 -20.21 -3.60
CA TYR A 148 -3.63 -19.90 -2.73
C TYR A 148 -2.34 -19.52 -3.46
N SER A 149 -2.15 -20.05 -4.68
CA SER A 149 -0.99 -19.71 -5.52
C SER A 149 -0.90 -18.22 -5.85
N SER A 150 -2.03 -17.51 -5.85
CA SER A 150 -2.07 -16.06 -6.11
C SER A 150 -1.35 -15.25 -5.03
N TRP A 151 -1.46 -15.63 -3.75
CA TRP A 151 -0.70 -15.00 -2.66
C TRP A 151 0.78 -15.30 -2.74
N VAL A 152 1.15 -16.53 -3.12
CA VAL A 152 2.56 -16.88 -3.32
C VAL A 152 3.16 -16.04 -4.44
N ALA A 153 2.45 -15.87 -5.55
CA ALA A 153 2.88 -15.01 -6.65
C ALA A 153 3.06 -13.55 -6.18
N MET A 154 2.08 -13.00 -5.48
CA MET A 154 2.15 -11.65 -4.91
C MET A 154 3.35 -11.48 -3.96
N MET A 155 3.55 -12.40 -3.02
CA MET A 155 4.68 -12.37 -2.07
C MET A 155 6.03 -12.52 -2.75
N SER A 156 6.11 -13.36 -3.79
CA SER A 156 7.34 -13.52 -4.57
C SER A 156 7.73 -12.22 -5.27
N TYR A 157 6.76 -11.51 -5.83
CA TYR A 157 6.98 -10.23 -6.50
C TYR A 157 7.36 -9.13 -5.50
N GLU A 158 6.67 -9.04 -4.37
CA GLU A 158 7.01 -8.10 -3.29
C GLU A 158 8.43 -8.33 -2.75
N SER A 159 8.86 -9.59 -2.64
CA SER A 159 10.22 -9.94 -2.23
C SER A 159 11.27 -9.46 -3.22
N ILE A 160 10.98 -9.50 -4.52
CA ILE A 160 11.85 -8.94 -5.57
C ILE A 160 11.99 -7.43 -5.38
N LEU A 161 10.86 -6.72 -5.27
CA LEU A 161 10.85 -5.26 -5.07
C LEU A 161 11.63 -4.85 -3.81
N PHE A 162 11.37 -5.54 -2.69
CA PHE A 162 12.05 -5.30 -1.42
C PHE A 162 13.56 -5.54 -1.53
N SER A 163 13.98 -6.61 -2.21
CA SER A 163 15.40 -6.91 -2.43
C SER A 163 16.12 -5.79 -3.18
N PHE A 164 15.51 -5.25 -4.24
CA PHE A 164 16.06 -4.09 -4.97
C PHE A 164 16.13 -2.83 -4.09
N ALA A 165 15.09 -2.56 -3.31
CA ALA A 165 15.06 -1.41 -2.40
C ALA A 165 16.17 -1.49 -1.33
N VAL A 166 16.33 -2.65 -0.69
CA VAL A 166 17.37 -2.89 0.33
C VAL A 166 18.76 -2.85 -0.29
N TRP A 167 18.98 -3.50 -1.43
CA TRP A 167 20.28 -3.49 -2.09
C TRP A 167 20.72 -2.07 -2.43
N MET A 168 19.79 -1.26 -2.99
CA MET A 168 20.09 0.13 -3.32
C MET A 168 20.31 0.96 -2.06
N GLY A 169 19.57 0.68 -0.99
CA GLY A 169 19.80 1.30 0.32
C GLY A 169 21.19 1.03 0.88
N ILE A 170 21.63 -0.23 0.88
CA ILE A 170 22.96 -0.63 1.33
C ILE A 170 24.04 0.01 0.45
N LYS A 171 23.86 -0.01 -0.87
CA LYS A 171 24.78 0.62 -1.82
C LYS A 171 24.92 2.12 -1.53
N HIS A 172 23.79 2.82 -1.38
CA HIS A 172 23.77 4.25 -1.11
C HIS A 172 24.41 4.59 0.23
N VAL A 173 24.17 3.80 1.29
CA VAL A 173 24.82 3.97 2.59
C VAL A 173 26.34 3.78 2.50
N LYS A 174 26.81 2.78 1.73
CA LYS A 174 28.24 2.53 1.51
C LYS A 174 28.92 3.66 0.74
N GLU A 175 28.31 4.13 -0.34
CA GLU A 175 28.84 5.22 -1.17
C GLU A 175 28.77 6.59 -0.47
N MET A 176 27.69 6.88 0.24
CA MET A 176 27.49 8.16 0.94
C MET A 176 28.24 8.26 2.27
N ARG A 177 28.81 7.17 2.81
CA ARG A 177 29.61 7.23 4.06
C ARG A 177 30.80 8.20 3.95
N ALA A 178 31.26 8.51 2.73
CA ALA A 178 32.31 9.48 2.45
C ALA A 178 31.84 10.96 2.38
N LEU A 179 30.54 11.21 2.16
CA LEU A 179 29.97 12.57 1.92
C LEU A 179 28.94 13.00 2.98
N ARG A 180 28.58 12.11 3.92
CA ARG A 180 27.50 12.27 4.91
C ARG A 180 27.72 13.41 5.93
N TYR A 181 28.91 13.99 6.01
CA TYR A 181 29.18 15.12 6.92
C TYR A 181 28.58 16.45 6.42
N LEU A 182 28.27 16.60 5.12
CA LEU A 182 27.94 17.91 4.52
C LEU A 182 26.52 18.05 3.95
N ARG A 183 25.75 16.97 3.77
CA ARG A 183 24.40 17.08 3.16
C ARG A 183 23.44 16.09 3.80
N GLY A 184 22.37 16.60 4.41
CA GLY A 184 21.33 15.82 5.09
C GLY A 184 20.73 14.76 4.17
N GLY A 185 21.03 13.49 4.46
CA GLY A 185 20.36 12.35 3.86
C GLY A 185 19.00 12.18 4.50
N SER A 186 17.92 12.40 3.76
CA SER A 186 16.57 12.30 4.31
C SER A 186 15.58 11.66 3.32
N ILE A 187 15.63 12.00 2.02
CA ILE A 187 14.68 11.44 1.03
C ILE A 187 14.88 9.94 0.78
N PHE A 188 16.12 9.50 0.52
CA PHE A 188 16.39 8.10 0.22
C PHE A 188 16.14 7.19 1.43
N GLU A 189 16.48 7.66 2.63
CA GLU A 189 16.28 6.90 3.87
C GLU A 189 14.80 6.70 4.18
N VAL A 190 13.99 7.74 4.05
CA VAL A 190 12.53 7.66 4.17
C VAL A 190 11.95 6.68 3.15
N LEU A 191 12.41 6.73 1.90
CA LEU A 191 11.93 5.83 0.84
C LEU A 191 12.19 4.35 1.13
N ILE A 192 13.39 4.03 1.65
CA ILE A 192 13.78 2.66 2.00
C ILE A 192 13.02 2.20 3.23
N ARG A 193 12.95 3.04 4.26
CA ARG A 193 12.26 2.74 5.51
C ARG A 193 10.80 2.40 5.27
N ASP A 194 10.08 3.24 4.51
CA ASP A 194 8.66 3.07 4.30
C ASP A 194 8.34 1.83 3.42
N SER A 195 9.16 1.57 2.40
CA SER A 195 9.04 0.36 1.57
C SER A 195 9.36 -0.91 2.38
N SER A 196 10.31 -0.82 3.32
CA SER A 196 10.67 -1.93 4.20
C SER A 196 9.57 -2.24 5.20
N PHE A 197 8.97 -1.21 5.81
CA PHE A 197 7.84 -1.40 6.72
C PHE A 197 6.63 -2.01 6.02
N TYR A 198 6.34 -1.59 4.79
CA TYR A 198 5.28 -2.20 4.00
C TYR A 198 5.54 -3.70 3.78
N PHE A 199 6.74 -4.07 3.31
CA PHE A 199 7.09 -5.47 3.10
C PHE A 199 7.02 -6.30 4.39
N MET A 200 7.57 -5.80 5.50
CA MET A 200 7.54 -6.50 6.78
C MET A 200 6.11 -6.72 7.29
N LEU A 201 5.24 -5.71 7.13
CA LEU A 201 3.84 -5.81 7.54
C LEU A 201 3.09 -6.84 6.68
N THR A 202 3.23 -6.77 5.35
CA THR A 202 2.65 -7.76 4.41
C THR A 202 3.19 -9.17 4.65
N LEU A 203 4.48 -9.32 4.97
CA LEU A 203 5.07 -10.60 5.32
C LEU A 203 4.50 -11.14 6.63
N SER A 204 4.29 -10.28 7.64
CA SER A 204 3.73 -10.69 8.92
C SER A 204 2.27 -11.13 8.81
N THR A 205 1.45 -10.44 8.01
CA THR A 205 0.06 -10.84 7.76
C THR A 205 0.00 -12.15 6.99
N CYS A 206 0.90 -12.32 6.01
CA CYS A 206 1.02 -13.56 5.27
C CYS A 206 1.49 -14.70 6.19
N ALA A 207 2.56 -14.54 6.96
CA ALA A 207 3.02 -15.58 7.89
C ALA A 207 1.95 -15.94 8.94
N GLY A 208 1.24 -14.94 9.48
CA GLY A 208 0.11 -15.16 10.38
C GLY A 208 -1.01 -15.98 9.74
N MET A 209 -1.35 -15.68 8.48
CA MET A 209 -2.31 -16.48 7.70
C MET A 209 -1.86 -17.94 7.57
N TRP A 210 -0.62 -18.18 7.14
CA TRP A 210 -0.12 -19.53 6.86
C TRP A 210 0.06 -20.39 8.13
N LEU A 211 0.35 -19.76 9.27
CA LEU A 211 0.62 -20.45 10.51
C LEU A 211 -0.61 -20.64 11.39
N ALA A 212 -1.61 -19.75 11.28
CA ALA A 212 -2.76 -19.73 12.19
C ALA A 212 -4.08 -20.14 11.55
N LEU A 213 -4.19 -20.12 10.20
CA LEU A 213 -5.44 -20.39 9.50
C LEU A 213 -5.29 -21.56 8.50
N PRO A 214 -6.28 -22.46 8.43
CA PRO A 214 -6.33 -23.45 7.38
C PRO A 214 -6.59 -22.80 6.00
N ALA A 215 -6.16 -23.47 4.92
CA ALA A 215 -6.13 -22.91 3.55
C ALA A 215 -7.52 -22.55 2.99
N ASP A 216 -8.57 -23.09 3.58
CA ASP A 216 -9.97 -22.81 3.31
C ASP A 216 -10.44 -21.42 3.79
N MET A 217 -9.69 -20.76 4.69
CA MET A 217 -10.00 -19.42 5.23
C MET A 217 -9.29 -18.28 4.48
N PHE A 218 -9.19 -18.38 3.15
CA PHE A 218 -8.56 -17.37 2.28
C PHE A 218 -9.15 -15.96 2.41
N GLU A 219 -10.45 -15.84 2.70
CA GLU A 219 -11.19 -14.57 2.74
C GLU A 219 -10.90 -13.75 4.01
N VAL A 220 -10.55 -14.42 5.12
CA VAL A 220 -10.28 -13.78 6.41
C VAL A 220 -9.13 -12.77 6.36
N PRO A 221 -7.94 -13.08 5.78
CA PRO A 221 -6.82 -12.16 5.70
C PRO A 221 -6.96 -11.10 4.59
N GLU A 222 -7.83 -11.29 3.61
CA GLU A 222 -7.99 -10.36 2.48
C GLU A 222 -8.33 -8.94 2.95
N GLY A 223 -9.25 -8.81 3.92
CA GLY A 223 -9.62 -7.51 4.51
C GLY A 223 -8.43 -6.79 5.15
N PHE A 224 -7.59 -7.52 5.90
CA PHE A 224 -6.39 -6.95 6.51
C PHE A 224 -5.34 -6.55 5.48
N SER A 225 -5.15 -7.35 4.42
CA SER A 225 -4.23 -6.97 3.36
C SER A 225 -4.68 -5.70 2.64
N ILE A 226 -5.97 -5.55 2.33
CA ILE A 226 -6.50 -4.30 1.75
C ILE A 226 -6.24 -3.13 2.70
N ALA A 227 -6.50 -3.29 4.00
CA ALA A 227 -6.26 -2.25 4.98
C ALA A 227 -4.79 -1.84 5.06
N VAL A 228 -3.88 -2.83 5.15
CA VAL A 228 -2.42 -2.60 5.16
C VAL A 228 -1.97 -1.90 3.88
N THR A 229 -2.37 -2.39 2.71
CA THR A 229 -2.04 -1.83 1.41
C THR A 229 -2.52 -0.39 1.30
N THR A 230 -3.75 -0.10 1.73
CA THR A 230 -4.33 1.25 1.70
C THR A 230 -3.60 2.19 2.65
N ILE A 231 -3.46 1.83 3.94
CA ILE A 231 -2.82 2.66 4.96
C ILE A 231 -1.36 2.94 4.60
N MET A 232 -0.60 1.89 4.34
CA MET A 232 0.83 2.03 4.05
C MET A 232 1.06 2.77 2.76
N GLY A 233 0.31 2.48 1.71
CA GLY A 233 0.42 3.20 0.45
C GLY A 233 0.15 4.69 0.58
N CYS A 234 -0.79 5.07 1.43
CA CYS A 234 -1.11 6.46 1.70
C CYS A 234 0.03 7.16 2.45
N ARG A 235 0.49 6.58 3.56
CA ARG A 235 1.63 7.10 4.34
C ARG A 235 2.90 7.20 3.50
N LEU A 236 3.13 6.20 2.68
CA LEU A 236 4.23 6.10 1.74
C LEU A 236 4.24 7.31 0.78
N VAL A 237 3.10 7.69 0.19
CA VAL A 237 2.98 8.87 -0.68
C VAL A 237 3.07 10.20 0.10
N LEU A 238 2.45 10.27 1.28
CA LEU A 238 2.49 11.46 2.14
C LEU A 238 3.92 11.79 2.58
N ASN A 239 4.65 10.80 3.11
CA ASN A 239 6.04 10.94 3.55
C ASN A 239 6.96 11.42 2.40
N LEU A 240 6.76 10.87 1.19
CA LEU A 240 7.51 11.31 0.01
C LEU A 240 7.23 12.79 -0.33
N ARG A 241 5.96 13.21 -0.26
CA ARG A 241 5.61 14.61 -0.55
C ARG A 241 6.10 15.56 0.53
N GLU A 242 5.95 15.20 1.80
CA GLU A 242 6.43 16.01 2.90
C GLU A 242 7.93 16.29 2.73
N GLU A 243 8.69 15.26 2.41
CA GLU A 243 10.12 15.38 2.22
C GLU A 243 10.50 16.15 0.95
N TYR A 244 9.75 15.98 -0.15
CA TYR A 244 9.92 16.81 -1.35
C TYR A 244 9.68 18.30 -1.09
N TYR A 245 8.71 18.65 -0.24
CA TYR A 245 8.40 20.05 0.10
C TYR A 245 9.23 20.61 1.26
N ARG A 246 10.00 19.79 1.97
CA ARG A 246 10.79 20.22 3.13
C ARG A 246 11.83 21.31 2.81
N PRO A 247 12.62 21.22 1.71
CA PRO A 247 13.58 22.27 1.36
C PRO A 247 12.91 23.59 0.97
N LEU A 248 11.79 23.51 0.23
CA LEU A 248 11.00 24.68 -0.16
C LEU A 248 10.45 25.42 1.07
N ARG A 249 10.05 24.65 2.09
CA ARG A 249 9.57 25.22 3.34
C ARG A 249 10.70 25.90 4.11
N SER A 250 11.87 25.28 4.23
CA SER A 250 13.02 25.89 4.92
C SER A 250 13.44 27.21 4.27
N THR A 251 13.47 27.29 2.95
CA THR A 251 13.78 28.55 2.24
C THR A 251 12.72 29.62 2.53
N SER A 252 11.43 29.27 2.45
CA SER A 252 10.36 30.24 2.76
C SER A 252 10.38 30.76 4.21
N TRP A 253 10.80 29.94 5.18
CA TRP A 253 10.95 30.39 6.57
C TRP A 253 12.14 31.34 6.74
N ILE A 254 13.25 31.06 6.06
CA ILE A 254 14.41 31.95 6.05
C ILE A 254 14.02 33.29 5.42
N ASP A 255 13.37 33.28 4.26
CA ASP A 255 12.91 34.50 3.58
C ASP A 255 11.91 35.30 4.43
N ALA A 256 11.00 34.62 5.13
CA ALA A 256 10.05 35.27 6.04
C ALA A 256 10.74 35.90 7.26
N GLN A 257 11.73 35.19 7.83
CA GLN A 257 12.49 35.67 8.99
C GLN A 257 13.43 36.83 8.62
N GLU A 258 14.03 36.81 7.43
CA GLU A 258 14.78 37.95 6.88
C GLU A 258 13.86 39.15 6.63
N GLY A 259 12.65 38.94 6.11
CA GLY A 259 11.66 40.00 5.93
C GLY A 259 11.23 40.66 7.26
N GLU A 260 11.04 39.88 8.32
CA GLU A 260 10.72 40.41 9.66
C GLU A 260 11.91 41.18 10.26
N LEU A 261 13.15 40.70 10.08
CA LEU A 261 14.35 41.39 10.56
C LEU A 261 14.56 42.75 9.88
N LEU A 262 14.39 42.82 8.56
CA LEU A 262 14.48 44.07 7.79
C LEU A 262 13.40 45.07 8.22
N ALA A 263 12.17 44.60 8.46
CA ALA A 263 11.09 45.45 8.95
C ALA A 263 11.36 46.02 10.36
N VAL A 264 12.13 45.31 11.20
CA VAL A 264 12.54 45.77 12.53
C VAL A 264 13.71 46.77 12.45
N GLU A 265 14.64 46.60 11.51
CA GLU A 265 15.73 47.57 11.26
C GLU A 265 15.20 48.91 10.75
N ASP A 266 14.21 48.90 9.85
CA ASP A 266 13.54 50.12 9.36
C ASP A 266 12.79 50.88 10.47
N LEU A 267 12.44 50.21 11.58
CA LEU A 267 11.79 50.83 12.74
C LEU A 267 12.78 51.41 13.77
N HIS A 268 14.09 51.19 13.62
CA HIS A 268 15.10 51.65 14.59
C HIS A 268 16.03 52.77 14.10
N PHE A 269 15.90 53.22 12.84
CA PHE A 269 16.65 54.36 12.31
C PHE A 269 15.72 55.52 11.89
N PRO A 270 15.50 56.52 12.76
CA PRO A 270 15.13 57.88 12.36
C PRO A 270 16.35 58.71 11.90
#